data_AF-A0A023H334-F1
#
_entry.id   AF-A0A023H334-F1
#
_cell.length_a   1.000
_cell.length_b   1.000
_cell.length_c   1.000
_cell.angle_alpha   90.00
_cell.angle_beta   90.00
_cell.angle_gamma   90.00
#
_symmetry.space_group_name_H-M   'P 1'
#
loop_
_entity.id
_entity.type
_entity.pdbx_description
1 polymer ?
#
loop_
_entity_poly.entity_id
_entity_poly.type
_entity_poly.pdbx_seq_one_letter_code
_entity_poly.pdbx_strand_id
1 'polypeptide(L)'
;LFEAVESGKIKAIWIMATNPVVSLPNADQVKRALDKCQFVVVSDICQDTDTTQYADVLLPALGWGEKDGTVTNSERRISRQSQFLDAPEKTKADWWAVSQVAQKMGFSGFDFKNSHEIFLEHAQLSAYQNLDVSSRQNIKNFRYFNLQGLTHLSFEAYQNLKPIQWPVLNNDQNEAQYAQLFSEGQFSHADGKARFIATMAKKPINLPNAEYPLILNTGRIRDQWHT
;
A
#
# COMPACT_ATOMS: atom_id res chain seq x y z
N LEU A 1 4.42 1.68 16.23
CA LEU A 1 3.37 0.64 16.15
C LEU A 1 3.61 -0.45 17.19
N PHE A 2 4.68 -1.23 17.09
CA PHE A 2 4.94 -2.37 18.00
C PHE A 2 5.18 -1.99 19.45
N GLU A 3 5.67 -0.79 19.76
CA GLU A 3 5.64 -0.25 21.13
C GLU A 3 4.21 -0.13 21.69
N ALA A 4 3.24 0.26 20.86
CA ALA A 4 1.84 0.36 21.26
C ALA A 4 1.19 -1.02 21.42
N VAL A 5 1.67 -2.02 20.68
CA VAL A 5 1.29 -3.43 20.88
C VAL A 5 1.90 -3.94 22.19
N GLU A 6 3.19 -3.76 22.41
CA GLU A 6 3.92 -4.23 23.60
C GLU A 6 3.40 -3.60 24.90
N SER A 7 2.99 -2.33 24.85
CA SER A 7 2.37 -1.62 25.99
C SER A 7 0.89 -1.94 26.20
N GLY A 8 0.28 -2.74 25.31
CA GLY A 8 -1.14 -3.13 25.41
C GLY A 8 -2.14 -2.06 24.98
N LYS A 9 -1.67 -0.95 24.40
CA LYS A 9 -2.56 0.08 23.79
C LYS A 9 -3.25 -0.46 22.54
N ILE A 10 -2.55 -1.28 21.76
CA ILE A 10 -3.12 -2.07 20.66
C ILE A 10 -3.23 -3.51 21.16
N LYS A 11 -4.46 -4.02 21.20
CA LYS A 11 -4.77 -5.36 21.70
C LYS A 11 -5.00 -6.39 20.61
N ALA A 12 -5.34 -5.93 19.41
CA ALA A 12 -5.52 -6.76 18.25
C ALA A 12 -4.74 -6.17 17.07
N ILE A 13 -4.05 -7.00 16.31
CA ILE A 13 -3.33 -6.61 15.10
C ILE A 13 -3.58 -7.63 13.99
N TRP A 14 -3.83 -7.13 12.79
CA TRP A 14 -3.87 -7.95 11.58
C TRP A 14 -2.70 -7.56 10.68
N ILE A 15 -1.76 -8.49 10.53
CA ILE A 15 -0.58 -8.38 9.68
C ILE A 15 -0.89 -9.07 8.35
N MET A 16 -0.69 -8.37 7.24
CA MET A 16 -1.11 -8.85 5.92
C MET A 16 0.02 -8.64 4.93
N ALA A 17 0.49 -9.73 4.30
CA ALA A 17 1.54 -9.74 3.29
C ALA A 17 2.83 -9.01 3.73
N THR A 18 3.26 -9.23 4.97
CA THR A 18 4.53 -8.69 5.49
C THR A 18 5.05 -9.54 6.66
N ASN A 19 6.38 -9.65 6.78
CA ASN A 19 7.06 -10.38 7.86
C ASN A 19 7.81 -9.41 8.79
N PRO A 20 7.14 -8.71 9.74
CA PRO A 20 7.75 -7.72 10.61
C PRO A 20 8.84 -8.26 11.54
N VAL A 21 8.81 -9.55 11.90
CA VAL A 21 9.86 -10.17 12.72
C VAL A 21 11.20 -10.24 11.98
N VAL A 22 11.19 -10.28 10.65
CA VAL A 22 12.41 -10.23 9.81
C VAL A 22 12.73 -8.81 9.34
N SER A 23 11.71 -8.06 8.92
CA SER A 23 11.90 -6.84 8.13
C SER A 23 12.00 -5.55 8.94
N LEU A 24 11.54 -5.53 10.20
CA LEU A 24 11.58 -4.34 11.04
C LEU A 24 12.84 -4.26 11.91
N PRO A 25 13.31 -3.05 12.23
CA PRO A 25 14.40 -2.87 13.18
C PRO A 25 13.99 -3.36 14.58
N ASN A 26 14.97 -3.87 15.34
CA ASN A 26 14.75 -4.43 16.68
C ASN A 26 13.72 -5.58 16.68
N ALA A 27 14.01 -6.62 15.88
CA ALA A 27 13.18 -7.82 15.75
C ALA A 27 12.79 -8.43 17.11
N ASP A 28 13.68 -8.42 18.10
CA ASP A 28 13.37 -8.97 19.43
C ASP A 28 12.27 -8.18 20.15
N GLN A 29 12.17 -6.87 19.93
CA GLN A 29 11.05 -6.09 20.42
C GLN A 29 9.75 -6.48 19.72
N VAL A 30 9.79 -6.65 18.39
CA VAL A 30 8.61 -7.09 17.61
C VAL A 30 8.11 -8.43 18.13
N LYS A 31 9.00 -9.40 18.37
CA LYS A 31 8.67 -10.71 18.97
C LYS A 31 7.97 -10.55 20.32
N ARG A 32 8.58 -9.82 21.27
CA ARG A 32 7.97 -9.57 22.59
C ARG A 32 6.63 -8.86 22.51
N ALA A 33 6.46 -7.96 21.53
CA ALA A 33 5.22 -7.25 21.33
C ALA A 33 4.11 -8.21 20.85
N LEU A 34 4.42 -9.06 19.88
CA LEU A 34 3.48 -10.05 19.35
C LEU A 34 3.12 -11.10 20.39
N ASP A 35 4.09 -11.62 21.16
CA ASP A 35 3.85 -12.56 22.28
C ASP A 35 2.89 -12.00 23.35
N LYS A 36 2.87 -10.68 23.53
CA LYS A 36 1.99 -10.01 24.51
C LYS A 36 0.67 -9.54 23.91
N CYS A 37 0.54 -9.54 22.58
CA CYS A 37 -0.68 -9.06 21.93
C CYS A 37 -1.83 -10.02 22.26
N GLN A 38 -3.03 -9.49 22.46
CA GLN A 38 -4.17 -10.34 22.85
C GLN A 38 -4.76 -11.09 21.66
N PHE A 39 -4.55 -10.59 20.44
CA PHE A 39 -5.05 -11.20 19.23
C PHE A 39 -4.21 -10.80 18.02
N VAL A 40 -3.55 -11.78 17.40
CA VAL A 40 -2.72 -11.60 16.20
C VAL A 40 -3.31 -12.40 15.05
N VAL A 41 -3.72 -11.70 13.99
CA VAL A 41 -4.10 -12.32 12.71
C VAL A 41 -2.96 -12.12 11.73
N VAL A 42 -2.57 -13.17 11.02
CA VAL A 42 -1.59 -13.09 9.93
C VAL A 42 -2.23 -13.60 8.64
N SER A 43 -2.19 -12.80 7.57
CA SER A 43 -2.55 -13.19 6.20
C SER A 43 -1.26 -13.33 5.40
N ASP A 44 -0.91 -14.55 5.04
CA ASP A 44 0.36 -14.87 4.38
C ASP A 44 0.16 -15.96 3.32
N ILE A 45 1.09 -15.99 2.35
CA ILE A 45 1.17 -17.01 1.30
C ILE A 45 2.07 -18.17 1.73
N CYS A 46 2.94 -17.94 2.71
CA CYS A 46 3.83 -18.92 3.30
C CYS A 46 3.28 -19.35 4.68
N GLN A 47 3.16 -20.66 4.89
CA GLN A 47 2.76 -21.20 6.19
C GLN A 47 3.76 -20.83 7.29
N ASP A 48 5.05 -21.00 7.00
CA ASP A 48 6.12 -20.84 7.97
C ASP A 48 6.96 -19.59 7.65
N THR A 49 6.74 -18.53 8.41
CA THR A 49 7.58 -17.33 8.47
C THR A 49 7.86 -17.00 9.93
N ASP A 50 8.89 -16.19 10.22
CA ASP A 50 9.16 -15.75 11.59
C ASP A 50 7.97 -15.03 12.23
N THR A 51 7.10 -14.38 11.45
CA THR A 51 5.91 -13.70 11.97
C THR A 51 4.75 -14.66 12.18
N THR A 52 4.55 -15.67 11.32
CA THR A 52 3.41 -16.60 11.46
C THR A 52 3.48 -17.42 12.76
N GLN A 53 4.66 -17.58 13.34
CA GLN A 53 4.85 -18.26 14.64
C GLN A 53 4.11 -17.58 15.81
N TYR A 54 3.73 -16.31 15.65
CA TYR A 54 3.05 -15.52 16.67
C TYR A 54 1.56 -15.30 16.37
N ALA A 55 1.02 -15.94 15.33
CA ALA A 55 -0.37 -15.76 14.94
C ALA A 55 -1.32 -16.61 15.80
N ASP A 56 -2.39 -15.99 16.32
CA ASP A 56 -3.54 -16.71 16.85
C ASP A 56 -4.42 -17.26 15.72
N VAL A 57 -4.49 -16.52 14.60
CA VAL A 57 -5.20 -16.92 13.38
C VAL A 57 -4.31 -16.71 12.17
N LEU A 58 -4.07 -17.78 11.42
CA LEU A 58 -3.37 -17.75 10.14
C LEU A 58 -4.39 -17.89 8.99
N LEU A 59 -4.42 -16.90 8.11
CA LEU A 59 -5.28 -16.84 6.94
C LEU A 59 -4.47 -17.09 5.66
N PRO A 60 -4.80 -18.11 4.85
CA PRO A 60 -4.09 -18.38 3.61
C PRO A 60 -4.45 -17.34 2.54
N ALA A 61 -3.47 -16.53 2.14
CA ALA A 61 -3.61 -15.48 1.15
C ALA A 61 -3.28 -15.97 -0.27
N LEU A 62 -3.76 -15.25 -1.28
CA LEU A 62 -3.36 -15.48 -2.67
C LEU A 62 -1.94 -14.94 -2.94
N GLY A 63 -1.14 -15.68 -3.69
CA GLY A 63 0.13 -15.25 -4.26
C GLY A 63 -0.02 -14.30 -5.45
N TRP A 64 1.09 -13.71 -5.93
CA TRP A 64 1.07 -12.73 -7.02
C TRP A 64 0.35 -13.22 -8.28
N GLY A 65 0.67 -14.44 -8.75
CA GLY A 65 0.05 -14.99 -9.97
C GLY A 65 -1.40 -15.44 -9.81
N GLU A 66 -1.87 -15.54 -8.57
CA GLU A 66 -3.22 -15.96 -8.21
C GLU A 66 -4.14 -14.74 -7.97
N LYS A 67 -3.54 -13.57 -7.70
CA LYS A 67 -4.27 -12.33 -7.44
C LYS A 67 -4.78 -11.70 -8.74
N ASP A 68 -5.95 -11.09 -8.60
CA ASP A 68 -6.57 -10.26 -9.61
C ASP A 68 -6.73 -8.82 -9.12
N GLY A 69 -6.23 -7.84 -9.87
CA GLY A 69 -6.38 -6.43 -9.54
C GLY A 69 -5.52 -5.48 -10.38
N THR A 70 -5.02 -4.43 -9.74
CA THR A 70 -4.06 -3.49 -10.36
C THR A 70 -2.87 -3.25 -9.44
N VAL A 71 -1.72 -2.91 -10.04
CA VAL A 71 -0.50 -2.51 -9.33
C VAL A 71 -0.06 -1.14 -9.80
N THR A 72 0.48 -0.33 -8.89
CA THR A 72 1.04 1.00 -9.21
C THR A 72 2.54 1.00 -8.98
N ASN A 73 3.32 1.34 -10.01
CA ASN A 73 4.78 1.42 -9.90
C ASN A 73 5.27 2.81 -9.46
N SER A 74 6.59 2.97 -9.32
CA SER A 74 7.21 4.21 -8.84
C SER A 74 7.01 5.42 -9.75
N GLU A 75 6.71 5.22 -11.04
CA GLU A 75 6.40 6.31 -11.95
C GLU A 75 4.90 6.64 -11.99
N ARG A 76 4.09 6.16 -11.03
CA ARG A 76 2.63 6.41 -10.98
C ARG A 76 1.81 5.62 -12.01
N ARG A 77 2.40 4.63 -12.67
CA ARG A 77 1.71 3.83 -13.70
C ARG A 77 0.92 2.71 -13.05
N ILE A 78 -0.39 2.75 -13.26
CA ILE A 78 -1.36 1.72 -12.89
C ILE A 78 -1.39 0.71 -14.01
N SER A 79 -1.13 -0.56 -13.69
CA SER A 79 -1.18 -1.67 -14.65
C SER A 79 -2.14 -2.74 -14.17
N ARG A 80 -2.85 -3.37 -15.10
CA ARG A 80 -3.71 -4.52 -14.81
C ARG A 80 -2.86 -5.73 -14.43
N GLN A 81 -3.16 -6.35 -13.30
CA GLN A 81 -2.59 -7.63 -12.87
C GLN A 81 -3.68 -8.69 -12.94
N SER A 82 -3.71 -9.43 -14.04
CA SER A 82 -4.66 -10.53 -14.22
C SER A 82 -4.15 -11.81 -13.54
N GLN A 83 -5.06 -12.53 -12.91
CA GLN A 83 -4.80 -13.89 -12.43
C GLN A 83 -4.39 -14.78 -13.62
N PHE A 84 -3.31 -15.55 -13.46
CA PHE A 84 -2.85 -16.53 -14.44
C PHE A 84 -2.56 -17.92 -13.84
N LEU A 85 -2.69 -18.06 -12.53
CA LEU A 85 -2.68 -19.33 -11.80
C LEU A 85 -4.00 -19.51 -11.06
N ASP A 86 -4.48 -20.74 -10.94
CA ASP A 86 -5.65 -21.04 -10.12
C ASP A 86 -5.34 -20.81 -8.63
N ALA A 87 -6.36 -20.38 -7.88
CA ALA A 87 -6.24 -20.20 -6.44
C ALA A 87 -6.05 -21.57 -5.74
N PRO A 88 -5.01 -21.76 -4.92
CA PRO A 88 -4.81 -23.00 -4.18
C PRO A 88 -5.90 -23.24 -3.15
N GLU A 89 -6.51 -24.42 -3.17
CA GLU A 89 -7.43 -24.93 -2.14
C GLU A 89 -8.48 -23.91 -1.64
N LYS A 90 -8.31 -23.41 -0.40
CA LYS A 90 -9.20 -22.50 0.32
C LYS A 90 -8.65 -21.08 0.41
N THR A 91 -7.56 -20.77 -0.29
CA THR A 91 -6.99 -19.41 -0.32
C THR A 91 -8.02 -18.41 -0.82
N LYS A 92 -7.96 -17.20 -0.26
CA LYS A 92 -8.84 -16.10 -0.65
C LYS A 92 -8.01 -14.84 -0.81
N ALA A 93 -8.51 -13.94 -1.66
CA ALA A 93 -7.90 -12.63 -1.80
C ALA A 93 -7.97 -11.88 -0.46
N ASP A 94 -6.95 -11.09 -0.16
CA ASP A 94 -6.88 -10.30 1.07
C ASP A 94 -8.11 -9.38 1.23
N TRP A 95 -8.55 -8.73 0.15
CA TRP A 95 -9.75 -7.88 0.15
C TRP A 95 -11.01 -8.65 0.53
N TRP A 96 -11.12 -9.92 0.13
CA TRP A 96 -12.26 -10.76 0.45
C TRP A 96 -12.29 -11.03 1.95
N ALA A 97 -11.14 -11.38 2.55
CA ALA A 97 -11.06 -11.62 3.99
C ALA A 97 -11.46 -10.36 4.79
N VAL A 98 -10.97 -9.19 4.39
CA VAL A 98 -11.34 -7.90 5.00
C VAL A 98 -12.84 -7.65 4.88
N SER A 99 -13.42 -7.86 3.69
CA SER A 99 -14.85 -7.75 3.46
C SER A 99 -15.68 -8.68 4.35
N GLN A 100 -15.28 -9.94 4.50
CA GLN A 100 -15.99 -10.89 5.36
C GLN A 100 -15.97 -10.46 6.83
N VAL A 101 -14.80 -10.02 7.33
CA VAL A 101 -14.69 -9.53 8.71
C VAL A 101 -15.59 -8.31 8.92
N ALA A 102 -15.55 -7.34 8.01
CA ALA A 102 -16.39 -6.14 8.09
C ALA A 102 -17.90 -6.48 8.10
N GLN A 103 -18.35 -7.38 7.22
CA GLN A 103 -19.74 -7.84 7.19
C GLN A 103 -20.14 -8.55 8.50
N LYS A 104 -19.26 -9.40 9.05
CA LYS A 104 -19.51 -10.07 10.34
C LYS A 104 -19.54 -9.13 11.53
N MET A 105 -18.86 -7.98 11.43
CA MET A 105 -18.94 -6.89 12.41
C MET A 105 -20.19 -6.01 12.24
N GLY A 106 -20.99 -6.24 11.20
CA GLY A 106 -22.24 -5.51 10.95
C GLY A 106 -22.07 -4.25 10.09
N PHE A 107 -20.93 -4.07 9.42
CA PHE A 107 -20.75 -2.98 8.45
C PHE A 107 -21.39 -3.33 7.09
N SER A 108 -21.95 -2.33 6.42
CA SER A 108 -22.42 -2.40 5.03
C SER A 108 -21.38 -1.84 4.05
N GLY A 109 -21.55 -2.10 2.75
CA GLY A 109 -20.64 -1.60 1.70
C GLY A 109 -19.40 -2.47 1.47
N PHE A 110 -19.43 -3.73 1.91
CA PHE A 110 -18.32 -4.69 1.77
C PHE A 110 -18.71 -5.90 0.91
N ASP A 111 -19.82 -5.84 0.20
CA ASP A 111 -20.39 -6.88 -0.67
C ASP A 111 -19.77 -6.91 -2.08
N PHE A 112 -18.48 -6.54 -2.18
CA PHE A 112 -17.71 -6.57 -3.42
C PHE A 112 -17.62 -8.00 -4.00
N LYS A 113 -17.89 -8.11 -5.29
CA LYS A 113 -17.86 -9.38 -6.03
C LYS A 113 -16.49 -9.64 -6.66
N ASN A 114 -15.75 -8.59 -6.97
CA ASN A 114 -14.46 -8.67 -7.66
C ASN A 114 -13.61 -7.41 -7.43
N SER A 115 -12.37 -7.44 -7.92
CA SER A 115 -11.40 -6.34 -7.85
C SER A 115 -11.84 -5.09 -8.62
N HIS A 116 -12.68 -5.24 -9.65
CA HIS A 116 -13.20 -4.14 -10.47
C HIS A 116 -14.14 -3.23 -9.69
N GLU A 117 -15.07 -3.80 -8.91
CA GLU A 117 -15.96 -3.00 -8.06
C GLU A 117 -15.19 -2.17 -7.03
N ILE A 118 -14.16 -2.76 -6.42
CA ILE A 118 -13.24 -2.06 -5.49
C ILE A 118 -12.46 -0.96 -6.22
N PHE A 119 -11.99 -1.24 -7.44
CA PHE A 119 -11.27 -0.26 -8.25
C PHE A 119 -12.16 0.95 -8.60
N LEU A 120 -13.43 0.72 -8.95
CA LEU A 120 -14.38 1.80 -9.23
C LEU A 120 -14.62 2.67 -8.01
N GLU A 121 -14.84 2.07 -6.83
CA GLU A 121 -14.98 2.83 -5.59
C GLU A 121 -13.71 3.63 -5.28
N HIS A 122 -12.53 3.01 -5.41
CA HIS A 122 -11.25 3.69 -5.22
C HIS A 122 -11.08 4.89 -6.17
N ALA A 123 -11.43 4.73 -7.44
CA ALA A 123 -11.39 5.81 -8.42
C ALA A 123 -12.35 6.94 -8.05
N GLN A 124 -13.58 6.61 -7.63
CA GLN A 124 -14.58 7.59 -7.20
C GLN A 124 -14.12 8.37 -5.96
N LEU A 125 -13.54 7.68 -4.97
CA LEU A 125 -12.99 8.31 -3.76
C LEU A 125 -11.82 9.25 -4.09
N SER A 126 -10.98 8.91 -5.08
CA SER A 126 -9.90 9.80 -5.52
C SER A 126 -10.43 11.11 -6.13
N ALA A 127 -11.55 11.04 -6.85
CA ALA A 127 -12.21 12.16 -7.51
C ALA A 127 -13.14 12.97 -6.57
N TYR A 128 -13.62 12.35 -5.49
CA TYR A 128 -14.55 12.98 -4.56
C TYR A 128 -13.98 14.27 -3.97
N GLN A 129 -14.68 15.40 -4.17
CA GLN A 129 -14.20 16.73 -3.77
C GLN A 129 -12.76 16.99 -4.23
N ASN A 130 -12.47 16.66 -5.48
CA ASN A 130 -11.23 16.98 -6.16
C ASN A 130 -11.53 17.74 -7.46
N LEU A 131 -10.52 18.36 -8.05
CA LEU A 131 -10.65 19.10 -9.30
C LEU A 131 -9.59 18.65 -10.30
N ASP A 132 -9.70 19.17 -11.52
CA ASP A 132 -8.62 19.15 -12.51
C ASP A 132 -7.42 19.97 -12.00
N VAL A 133 -6.22 19.56 -12.42
CA VAL A 133 -4.95 20.25 -12.17
C VAL A 133 -5.03 21.71 -12.60
N SER A 134 -5.65 22.01 -13.74
CA SER A 134 -5.83 23.38 -14.26
C SER A 134 -6.64 24.29 -13.34
N SER A 135 -7.44 23.69 -12.45
CA SER A 135 -8.37 24.37 -11.54
C SER A 135 -7.98 24.22 -10.07
N ARG A 136 -6.75 23.76 -9.78
CA ARG A 136 -6.29 23.50 -8.40
C ARG A 136 -6.47 24.66 -7.44
N GLN A 137 -6.33 25.90 -7.91
CA GLN A 137 -6.48 27.13 -7.10
C GLN A 137 -7.88 27.31 -6.53
N ASN A 138 -8.88 26.63 -7.09
CA ASN A 138 -10.28 26.74 -6.69
C ASN A 138 -10.64 25.80 -5.53
N ILE A 139 -9.69 24.97 -5.04
CA ILE A 139 -9.93 24.06 -3.93
C ILE A 139 -8.77 24.05 -2.94
N LYS A 140 -9.10 24.09 -1.64
CA LYS A 140 -8.09 24.12 -0.56
C LYS A 140 -7.28 22.83 -0.46
N ASN A 141 -7.92 21.68 -0.68
CA ASN A 141 -7.35 20.35 -0.47
C ASN A 141 -7.20 19.59 -1.80
N PHE A 142 -6.57 20.25 -2.78
CA PHE A 142 -6.29 19.65 -4.08
C PHE A 142 -5.41 18.40 -3.96
N ARG A 143 -5.69 17.36 -4.76
CA ARG A 143 -4.89 16.13 -4.82
C ARG A 143 -4.56 15.79 -6.28
N TYR A 144 -3.27 15.65 -6.58
CA TYR A 144 -2.81 15.18 -7.89
C TYR A 144 -3.23 13.74 -8.18
N PHE A 145 -3.45 12.92 -7.15
CA PHE A 145 -4.05 11.61 -7.35
C PHE A 145 -5.55 11.78 -7.60
N ASN A 146 -5.93 11.65 -8.86
CA ASN A 146 -7.31 11.75 -9.32
C ASN A 146 -7.50 10.76 -10.49
N LEU A 147 -8.46 9.85 -10.34
CA LEU A 147 -8.83 8.85 -11.34
C LEU A 147 -10.26 9.07 -11.86
N GLN A 148 -10.72 10.32 -11.88
CA GLN A 148 -12.05 10.71 -12.38
C GLN A 148 -12.39 10.09 -13.74
N GLY A 149 -11.43 9.99 -14.65
CA GLY A 149 -11.66 9.37 -15.96
C GLY A 149 -12.07 7.91 -15.87
N LEU A 150 -11.67 7.21 -14.80
CA LEU A 150 -11.85 5.77 -14.62
C LEU A 150 -13.03 5.39 -13.71
N THR A 151 -13.84 6.36 -13.24
CA THR A 151 -14.93 6.12 -12.26
C THR A 151 -16.11 5.32 -12.82
N HIS A 152 -16.18 5.18 -14.15
CA HIS A 152 -17.23 4.45 -14.87
C HIS A 152 -16.66 3.42 -15.84
N LEU A 153 -15.44 2.95 -15.57
CA LEU A 153 -14.78 1.94 -16.39
C LEU A 153 -15.63 0.67 -16.41
N SER A 154 -16.00 0.17 -17.58
CA SER A 154 -16.73 -1.11 -17.68
C SER A 154 -15.82 -2.27 -17.24
N PHE A 155 -16.42 -3.41 -16.87
CA PHE A 155 -15.63 -4.59 -16.51
C PHE A 155 -14.70 -5.02 -17.66
N GLU A 156 -15.20 -5.02 -18.91
CA GLU A 156 -14.40 -5.35 -20.10
C GLU A 156 -13.24 -4.36 -20.31
N ALA A 157 -13.48 -3.06 -20.13
CA ALA A 157 -12.43 -2.05 -20.24
C ALA A 157 -11.40 -2.17 -19.10
N TYR A 158 -11.83 -2.56 -17.90
CA TYR A 158 -10.94 -2.87 -16.78
C TYR A 158 -10.05 -4.09 -17.05
N GLN A 159 -10.61 -5.16 -17.61
CA GLN A 159 -9.83 -6.34 -18.02
C GLN A 159 -8.77 -6.00 -19.06
N ASN A 160 -9.07 -5.07 -19.97
CA ASN A 160 -8.19 -4.65 -21.05
C ASN A 160 -7.44 -3.33 -20.74
N LEU A 161 -7.39 -2.92 -19.47
CA LEU A 161 -6.79 -1.65 -19.07
C LEU A 161 -5.30 -1.62 -19.43
N LYS A 162 -4.96 -0.78 -20.42
CA LYS A 162 -3.56 -0.52 -20.77
C LYS A 162 -2.87 0.23 -19.62
N PRO A 163 -1.57 0.00 -19.40
CA PRO A 163 -0.83 0.70 -18.35
C PRO A 163 -0.96 2.21 -18.49
N ILE A 164 -1.48 2.89 -17.47
CA ILE A 164 -1.79 4.33 -17.52
C ILE A 164 -1.20 5.05 -16.31
N GLN A 165 -0.66 6.24 -16.51
CA GLN A 165 -0.07 7.04 -15.44
C GLN A 165 -1.10 8.00 -14.83
N TRP A 166 -1.22 8.05 -13.50
CA TRP A 166 -2.10 9.02 -12.85
C TRP A 166 -1.46 10.42 -12.76
N PRO A 167 -2.26 11.51 -12.77
CA PRO A 167 -3.73 11.57 -12.81
C PRO A 167 -4.36 11.13 -14.14
N VAL A 168 -5.59 10.60 -14.04
CA VAL A 168 -6.45 10.26 -15.17
C VAL A 168 -7.79 10.96 -15.00
N LEU A 169 -7.97 12.08 -15.70
CA LEU A 169 -9.16 12.93 -15.55
C LEU A 169 -10.25 12.57 -16.57
N ASN A 170 -9.84 12.11 -17.74
CA ASN A 170 -10.71 11.79 -18.87
C ASN A 170 -10.20 10.51 -19.56
N ASN A 171 -11.09 9.73 -20.19
CA ASN A 171 -10.72 8.48 -20.87
C ASN A 171 -9.76 8.68 -22.06
N ASP A 172 -9.87 9.81 -22.77
CA ASP A 172 -9.06 10.11 -23.96
C ASP A 172 -7.89 11.05 -23.66
N GLN A 173 -7.47 11.14 -22.40
CA GLN A 173 -6.39 12.01 -21.97
C GLN A 173 -5.06 11.60 -22.66
N ASN A 174 -4.35 12.59 -23.20
CA ASN A 174 -3.00 12.38 -23.70
C ASN A 174 -2.04 12.09 -22.54
N GLU A 175 -1.38 10.93 -22.53
CA GLU A 175 -0.42 10.55 -21.48
C GLU A 175 0.69 11.61 -21.29
N ALA A 176 1.10 12.30 -22.36
CA ALA A 176 2.15 13.32 -22.29
C ALA A 176 1.77 14.51 -21.40
N GLN A 177 0.48 14.77 -21.21
CA GLN A 177 -0.02 15.92 -20.43
C GLN A 177 0.43 15.87 -18.96
N TYR A 178 0.52 14.67 -18.37
CA TYR A 178 0.89 14.48 -16.96
C TYR A 178 2.05 13.51 -16.76
N ALA A 179 2.83 13.27 -17.83
CA ALA A 179 4.05 12.47 -17.81
C ALA A 179 5.00 12.90 -16.68
N GLN A 180 5.16 14.22 -16.55
CA GLN A 180 5.93 14.85 -15.49
C GLN A 180 5.04 15.83 -14.72
N LEU A 181 4.72 15.48 -13.47
CA LEU A 181 4.07 16.42 -12.56
C LEU A 181 5.01 17.60 -12.25
N PHE A 182 4.41 18.76 -12.00
CA PHE A 182 5.10 20.00 -11.61
C PHE A 182 5.98 20.65 -12.69
N SER A 183 5.92 20.20 -13.94
CA SER A 183 6.66 20.79 -15.07
C SER A 183 6.37 22.29 -15.25
N GLU A 184 5.14 22.72 -14.93
CA GLU A 184 4.70 24.12 -14.99
C GLU A 184 4.83 24.87 -13.64
N GLY A 185 5.55 24.32 -12.66
CA GLY A 185 5.84 25.01 -11.40
C GLY A 185 4.66 25.07 -10.41
N GLN A 186 3.67 24.20 -10.57
CA GLN A 186 2.49 24.09 -9.69
C GLN A 186 2.69 23.00 -8.64
N PHE A 187 3.45 23.24 -7.58
CA PHE A 187 3.76 22.21 -6.58
C PHE A 187 2.57 21.89 -5.66
N SER A 188 2.55 20.73 -5.00
CA SER A 188 1.45 20.26 -4.14
C SER A 188 1.13 21.13 -2.91
N HIS A 189 1.88 22.20 -2.66
CA HIS A 189 1.61 23.15 -1.58
C HIS A 189 0.41 24.05 -1.91
N ALA A 190 -0.28 24.58 -0.89
CA ALA A 190 -1.49 25.39 -1.09
C ALA A 190 -1.26 26.62 -1.98
N ASP A 191 -0.08 27.26 -1.88
CA ASP A 191 0.33 28.42 -2.69
C ASP A 191 0.94 28.02 -4.06
N GLY A 192 1.09 26.73 -4.32
CA GLY A 192 1.65 26.20 -5.57
C GLY A 192 3.16 26.33 -5.70
N LYS A 193 3.88 26.86 -4.70
CA LYS A 193 5.30 27.16 -4.81
C LYS A 193 6.17 26.04 -4.26
N ALA A 194 7.31 25.77 -4.89
CA ALA A 194 8.35 24.93 -4.31
C ALA A 194 8.89 25.53 -3.01
N ARG A 195 9.32 24.67 -2.09
CA ARG A 195 9.93 25.07 -0.82
C ARG A 195 11.40 24.74 -0.83
N PHE A 196 12.24 25.77 -0.71
CA PHE A 196 13.67 25.59 -0.44
C PHE A 196 13.87 25.39 1.07
N ILE A 197 14.32 24.20 1.46
CA ILE A 197 14.56 23.85 2.86
C ILE A 197 16.05 23.56 3.01
N ALA A 198 16.77 24.49 3.63
CA ALA A 198 18.15 24.26 4.03
C ALA A 198 18.17 23.39 5.29
N THR A 199 18.87 22.26 5.23
CA THR A 199 19.06 21.38 6.38
C THR A 199 20.52 21.42 6.82
N MET A 200 20.74 21.45 8.13
CA MET A 200 22.08 21.32 8.69
C MET A 200 22.45 19.84 8.77
N ALA A 201 23.69 19.51 8.39
CA ALA A 201 24.21 18.16 8.55
C ALA A 201 24.24 17.79 10.05
N LYS A 202 23.62 16.67 10.39
CA LYS A 202 23.66 16.08 11.74
C LYS A 202 24.41 14.76 11.68
N LYS A 203 25.25 14.52 12.69
CA LYS A 203 25.95 13.23 12.83
C LYS A 203 24.96 12.11 13.14
N PRO A 204 25.26 10.86 12.75
CA PRO A 204 24.51 9.70 13.22
C PRO A 204 24.45 9.65 14.75
N ILE A 205 23.34 9.14 15.29
CA ILE A 205 23.14 8.99 16.74
C ILE A 205 24.16 7.99 17.32
N ASN A 206 24.40 6.90 16.60
CA ASN A 206 25.30 5.83 17.01
C ASN A 206 26.63 5.93 16.25
N LEU A 207 27.56 6.74 16.78
CA LEU A 207 28.92 6.80 16.27
C LEU A 207 29.75 5.62 16.79
N PRO A 208 30.72 5.10 16.01
CA PRO A 208 31.65 4.09 16.50
C PRO A 208 32.40 4.56 17.75
N ASN A 209 32.66 3.64 18.66
CA ASN A 209 33.44 3.87 19.87
C ASN A 209 34.41 2.70 20.12
N ALA A 210 35.08 2.69 21.28
CA ALA A 210 36.04 1.64 21.59
C ALA A 210 35.42 0.24 21.71
N GLU A 211 34.15 0.14 22.14
CA GLU A 211 33.42 -1.12 22.29
C GLU A 211 32.77 -1.57 20.96
N TYR A 212 32.29 -0.62 20.15
CA TYR A 212 31.69 -0.83 18.83
C TYR A 212 32.46 -0.05 17.75
N PRO A 213 33.63 -0.53 17.30
CA PRO A 213 34.52 0.25 16.43
C PRO A 213 34.12 0.25 14.93
N LEU A 214 33.11 -0.54 14.55
CA LEU A 214 32.70 -0.73 13.16
C LEU A 214 31.37 -0.05 12.84
N ILE A 215 31.20 0.37 11.58
CA ILE A 215 29.91 0.82 11.04
C ILE A 215 29.29 -0.35 10.29
N LEU A 216 28.08 -0.75 10.71
CA LEU A 216 27.26 -1.70 9.97
C LEU A 216 26.35 -0.96 8.98
N ASN A 217 26.29 -1.46 7.75
CA ASN A 217 25.33 -1.02 6.74
C ASN A 217 24.64 -2.24 6.13
N THR A 218 23.32 -2.17 5.95
CA THR A 218 22.53 -3.24 5.34
C THR A 218 22.16 -2.87 3.90
N GLY A 219 21.99 -3.87 3.04
CA GLY A 219 21.77 -3.65 1.61
C GLY A 219 20.91 -4.74 0.98
N ARG A 220 20.74 -4.65 -0.34
CA ARG A 220 20.03 -5.63 -1.16
C ARG A 220 20.98 -6.22 -2.18
N ILE A 221 20.70 -7.44 -2.59
CA ILE A 221 21.39 -8.12 -3.70
C ILE A 221 20.39 -8.45 -4.79
N ARG A 222 20.85 -8.51 -6.04
CA ARG A 222 19.99 -8.66 -7.22
C ARG A 222 19.12 -9.93 -7.17
N ASP A 223 19.69 -11.02 -6.70
CA ASP A 223 19.11 -12.37 -6.83
C ASP A 223 18.30 -12.81 -5.60
N GLN A 224 18.11 -11.94 -4.61
CA GLN A 224 17.23 -12.18 -3.46
C GLN A 224 16.24 -11.05 -3.30
N TRP A 225 15.02 -11.39 -2.90
CA TRP A 225 13.99 -10.42 -2.58
C TRP A 225 13.81 -10.30 -1.06
N HIS A 226 13.22 -9.20 -0.61
CA HIS A 226 12.85 -9.06 0.79
C HIS A 226 11.60 -9.91 1.08
N THR A 227 11.54 -10.43 2.30
CA THR A 227 10.39 -11.18 2.83
C THR A 227 9.39 -10.25 3.48
#